data_AF-A0A140GJV8-F1
#
_entry.id   AF-A0A140GJV8-F1
#
_cell.length_a   1.000
_cell.length_b   1.000
_cell.length_c   1.000
_cell.angle_alpha   90.00
_cell.angle_beta   90.00
_cell.angle_gamma   90.00
#
_symmetry.space_group_name_H-M   'P 1'
#
loop_
_entity.id
_entity.type
_entity.pdbx_description
1 polymer ?
#
loop_
_entity_poly.entity_id
_entity_poly.type
_entity_poly.pdbx_seq_one_letter_code
_entity_poly.pdbx_strand_id
1 'polypeptide(L)'
;SNGGKTKPKFFYAHSLTGTSSITGLNVKNTPVQSFSIDNASGLTLSKITIDNSAGDTGALGHNTDAFDVGSSTNIIISGANVKNQDDCLA
;
A
#
# COMPACT_ATOMS: atom_id res chain seq x y z
N SER A 1 12.55 6.52 -8.37
CA SER A 1 12.96 5.20 -8.88
C SER A 1 14.44 5.03 -8.62
N ASN A 2 14.84 4.02 -7.86
CA ASN A 2 16.24 3.87 -7.41
C ASN A 2 17.11 3.08 -8.41
N GLY A 3 16.74 3.08 -9.70
CA GLY A 3 17.34 2.20 -10.70
C GLY A 3 17.10 0.70 -10.42
N GLY A 4 17.89 -0.16 -11.06
CA GLY A 4 17.78 -1.62 -10.93
C GLY A 4 16.66 -2.24 -11.78
N LYS A 5 16.16 -3.41 -11.35
CA LYS A 5 15.08 -4.11 -12.05
C LYS A 5 13.76 -3.34 -11.95
N THR A 6 13.01 -3.29 -13.04
CA THR A 6 11.61 -2.87 -13.03
C THR A 6 10.80 -3.83 -12.15
N LYS A 7 10.13 -3.28 -11.14
CA LYS A 7 9.28 -4.04 -10.21
C LYS A 7 7.84 -3.53 -10.34
N PRO A 8 6.83 -4.42 -10.40
CA PRO A 8 5.45 -4.00 -10.52
C PRO A 8 4.91 -3.52 -9.16
N LYS A 9 4.10 -2.45 -9.18
CA LYS A 9 3.24 -2.08 -8.04
C LYS A 9 2.23 -3.20 -7.77
N PHE A 10 1.81 -3.36 -6.51
CA PHE A 10 0.99 -4.49 -6.10
C PHE A 10 -0.51 -4.30 -6.39
N PHE A 11 -1.13 -3.25 -5.86
CA PHE A 11 -2.59 -3.07 -5.92
C PHE A 11 -3.00 -1.64 -6.26
N TYR A 12 -3.83 -1.47 -7.30
CA TYR A 12 -4.40 -0.17 -7.69
C TYR A 12 -5.83 -0.06 -7.16
N ALA A 13 -6.01 0.74 -6.10
CA ALA A 13 -7.30 1.13 -5.56
C ALA A 13 -7.74 2.46 -6.20
N HIS A 14 -7.77 2.48 -7.54
CA HIS A 14 -8.02 3.69 -8.32
C HIS A 14 -9.50 3.88 -8.62
N SER A 15 -9.95 5.13 -8.64
CA SER A 15 -11.33 5.50 -9.03
C SER A 15 -12.43 4.81 -8.23
N LEU A 16 -12.13 4.37 -7.00
CA LEU A 16 -13.11 3.84 -6.05
C LEU A 16 -13.82 5.02 -5.39
N THR A 17 -15.12 5.15 -5.66
CA THR A 17 -15.93 6.31 -5.23
C THR A 17 -17.13 5.89 -4.38
N GLY A 18 -17.82 6.87 -3.80
CA GLY A 18 -19.03 6.66 -3.01
C GLY A 18 -18.71 6.16 -1.59
N THR A 19 -19.11 4.93 -1.29
CA THR A 19 -18.90 4.28 0.03
C THR A 19 -18.16 2.94 -0.14
N SER A 20 -17.11 2.97 -0.96
CA SER A 20 -16.29 1.78 -1.24
C SER A 20 -15.50 1.35 0.00
N SER A 21 -15.27 0.04 0.15
CA SER A 21 -14.48 -0.48 1.26
C SER A 21 -13.57 -1.65 0.87
N ILE A 22 -12.39 -1.70 1.49
CA ILE A 22 -11.43 -2.80 1.42
C ILE A 22 -11.12 -3.19 2.86
N THR A 23 -11.41 -4.44 3.24
CA THR A 23 -11.32 -4.85 4.65
C THR A 23 -10.61 -6.19 4.81
N GLY A 24 -9.69 -6.27 5.76
CA GLY A 24 -9.13 -7.54 6.24
C GLY A 24 -8.14 -8.23 5.30
N LEU A 25 -7.63 -7.55 4.26
CA LEU A 25 -6.65 -8.16 3.37
C LEU A 25 -5.32 -8.40 4.11
N ASN A 26 -4.72 -9.57 3.85
CA ASN A 26 -3.41 -9.95 4.34
C ASN A 26 -2.44 -10.03 3.16
N VAL A 27 -1.57 -9.03 3.03
CA VAL A 27 -0.61 -8.85 1.94
C VAL A 27 0.79 -9.23 2.42
N LYS A 28 1.56 -9.92 1.58
CA LYS A 28 2.91 -10.40 1.92
C LYS A 28 3.91 -10.17 0.80
N ASN A 29 5.10 -9.69 1.15
CA ASN A 29 6.28 -9.55 0.29
C ASN A 29 6.01 -8.85 -1.06
N THR A 30 5.47 -7.63 -1.02
CA THR A 30 5.23 -6.85 -2.23
C THR A 30 6.56 -6.52 -2.94
N PRO A 31 6.60 -6.53 -4.29
CA PRO A 31 7.85 -6.24 -5.02
C PRO A 31 8.35 -4.80 -4.82
N VAL A 32 7.41 -3.87 -4.64
CA VAL A 32 7.58 -2.43 -4.42
C VAL A 32 6.33 -1.94 -3.64
N GLN A 33 5.80 -0.73 -3.89
CA GLN A 33 4.63 -0.19 -3.21
C GLN A 33 3.41 -1.12 -3.24
N SER A 34 2.69 -1.14 -2.12
CA SER A 34 1.56 -2.01 -1.85
C SER A 34 0.25 -1.45 -2.41
N PHE A 35 -0.40 -0.52 -1.71
CA PHE A 35 -1.65 0.09 -2.16
C PHE A 35 -1.39 1.45 -2.81
N SER A 36 -1.63 1.56 -4.11
CA SER A 36 -1.74 2.85 -4.78
C SER A 36 -3.21 3.27 -4.80
N ILE A 37 -3.54 4.31 -4.05
CA ILE A 37 -4.86 4.91 -3.95
C ILE A 37 -4.82 6.22 -4.74
N ASP A 38 -5.58 6.31 -5.82
CA ASP A 38 -5.57 7.48 -6.70
C ASP A 38 -6.96 7.75 -7.27
N ASN A 39 -7.30 9.03 -7.42
CA ASN A 39 -8.63 9.47 -7.90
C ASN A 39 -9.81 8.83 -7.13
N ALA A 40 -9.62 8.52 -5.84
CA ALA A 40 -10.62 7.86 -5.00
C ALA A 40 -11.37 8.86 -4.11
N SER A 41 -12.63 8.56 -3.79
CA SER A 41 -13.46 9.40 -2.91
C SER A 41 -14.39 8.57 -2.02
N GLY A 42 -14.28 8.73 -0.70
CA GLY A 42 -15.11 7.97 0.25
C GLY A 42 -14.73 6.48 0.35
N LEU A 43 -13.44 6.17 0.20
CA LEU A 43 -12.89 4.83 0.35
C LEU A 43 -12.42 4.58 1.79
N THR A 44 -12.88 3.48 2.38
CA THR A 44 -12.38 2.99 3.67
C THR A 44 -11.54 1.74 3.50
N LEU A 45 -10.27 1.78 3.89
CA LEU A 45 -9.40 0.63 4.06
C LEU A 45 -9.31 0.29 5.55
N SER A 46 -9.71 -0.91 5.95
CA SER A 46 -9.72 -1.29 7.36
C SER A 46 -9.11 -2.65 7.63
N LYS A 47 -8.39 -2.78 8.76
CA LYS A 47 -7.79 -4.04 9.24
C LYS A 47 -6.87 -4.71 8.21
N ILE A 48 -6.16 -3.90 7.43
CA ILE A 48 -5.21 -4.39 6.42
C ILE A 48 -3.92 -4.81 7.12
N THR A 49 -3.41 -5.99 6.80
CA THR A 49 -2.08 -6.44 7.22
C THR A 49 -1.15 -6.43 6.02
N ILE A 50 0.00 -5.78 6.13
CA ILE A 50 1.08 -5.79 5.13
C ILE A 50 2.33 -6.28 5.85
N ASP A 51 2.80 -7.47 5.49
CA ASP A 51 4.02 -8.06 6.03
C ASP A 51 5.07 -8.23 4.93
N ASN A 52 5.96 -7.25 4.84
CA ASN A 52 7.14 -7.26 3.99
C ASN A 52 8.43 -7.47 4.81
N SER A 53 8.35 -8.00 6.04
CA SER A 53 9.52 -8.16 6.93
C SER A 53 10.65 -9.03 6.33
N ALA A 54 10.33 -9.92 5.39
CA ALA A 54 11.35 -10.67 4.66
C ALA A 54 12.29 -9.76 3.84
N GLY A 55 11.85 -8.55 3.50
CA GLY A 55 12.65 -7.54 2.80
C GLY A 55 13.79 -6.96 3.62
N ASP A 56 13.73 -7.03 4.96
CA ASP A 56 14.78 -6.48 5.84
C ASP A 56 16.07 -7.33 5.76
N THR A 57 15.91 -8.65 5.65
CA THR A 57 17.04 -9.57 5.64
C THR A 57 17.81 -9.42 4.34
N GLY A 58 19.06 -8.99 4.44
CA GLY A 58 19.92 -8.74 3.28
C GLY A 58 19.55 -7.50 2.48
N ALA A 59 18.73 -6.59 3.04
CA ALA A 59 18.29 -5.34 2.40
C ALA A 59 17.69 -5.59 1.00
N LEU A 60 16.86 -6.64 0.89
CA LEU A 60 16.24 -7.03 -0.38
C LEU A 60 15.03 -6.15 -0.75
N GLY A 61 14.37 -5.58 0.26
CA GLY A 61 13.21 -4.69 0.10
C GLY A 61 13.62 -3.22 0.06
N HIS A 62 13.05 -2.47 -0.89
CA HIS A 62 13.16 -1.02 -1.00
C HIS A 62 11.91 -0.49 -1.70
N ASN A 63 11.42 0.69 -1.30
CA ASN A 63 10.21 1.31 -1.86
C ASN A 63 8.98 0.40 -1.71
N THR A 64 8.85 -0.22 -0.55
CA THR A 64 7.73 -1.11 -0.19
C THR A 64 6.65 -0.37 0.58
N ASP A 65 6.36 0.85 0.14
CA ASP A 65 5.41 1.79 0.72
C ASP A 65 4.05 1.09 0.92
N ALA A 66 3.43 1.30 2.07
CA ALA A 66 2.20 0.59 2.42
C ALA A 66 0.97 1.19 1.73
N PHE A 67 0.79 2.51 1.85
CA PHE A 67 -0.32 3.24 1.26
C PHE A 67 0.19 4.53 0.62
N ASP A 68 0.18 4.59 -0.71
CA ASP A 68 0.42 5.80 -1.49
C ASP A 68 -0.95 6.45 -1.78
N VAL A 69 -1.19 7.67 -1.30
CA VAL A 69 -2.46 8.38 -1.53
C VAL A 69 -2.25 9.60 -2.43
N GLY A 70 -2.65 9.48 -3.69
CA GLY A 70 -2.69 10.57 -4.67
C GLY A 70 -4.12 11.03 -4.96
N SER A 71 -4.29 12.30 -5.35
CA SER A 71 -5.51 12.86 -5.96
C SER A 71 -6.86 12.36 -5.37
N SER A 72 -6.94 12.19 -4.06
CA SER A 72 -8.06 11.52 -3.41
C SER A 72 -8.64 12.36 -2.27
N THR A 73 -9.89 12.11 -1.90
CA THR A 73 -10.58 12.84 -0.83
C THR A 73 -11.36 11.87 0.06
N ASN A 74 -11.44 12.15 1.37
CA ASN A 74 -12.20 11.32 2.31
C ASN A 74 -11.76 9.84 2.28
N ILE A 75 -10.44 9.62 2.43
CA ILE A 75 -9.84 8.28 2.55
C ILE A 75 -9.67 7.98 4.03
N ILE A 76 -10.19 6.83 4.46
CA ILE A 76 -10.06 6.36 5.84
C ILE A 76 -9.22 5.10 5.83
N ILE A 77 -8.05 5.14 6.47
CA ILE A 77 -7.21 3.97 6.73
C ILE A 77 -7.25 3.70 8.23
N SER A 78 -7.71 2.52 8.64
CA SER A 78 -7.90 2.20 10.07
C SER A 78 -7.47 0.79 10.44
N GLY A 79 -6.81 0.65 11.60
CA GLY A 79 -6.39 -0.65 12.13
C GLY A 79 -5.40 -1.40 11.22
N ALA A 80 -4.60 -0.70 10.43
CA ALA A 80 -3.57 -1.32 9.61
C ALA A 80 -2.41 -1.83 10.48
N ASN A 81 -1.83 -2.97 10.10
CA ASN A 81 -0.59 -3.50 10.66
C ASN A 81 0.44 -3.61 9.54
N VAL A 82 1.52 -2.84 9.64
CA VAL A 82 2.51 -2.67 8.58
C VAL A 82 3.90 -3.03 9.08
N LYS A 83 4.57 -3.91 8.34
CA LYS A 83 6.02 -4.14 8.40
C LYS A 83 6.57 -3.98 6.99
N ASN A 84 7.36 -2.95 6.74
CA ASN A 84 7.91 -2.64 5.42
C ASN A 84 9.25 -1.89 5.52
N GLN A 85 9.79 -1.45 4.39
CA GLN A 85 11.12 -0.83 4.27
C GLN A 85 11.03 0.62 3.77
N ASP A 86 9.84 1.20 3.71
CA ASP A 86 9.60 2.55 3.21
C ASP A 86 8.37 3.14 3.90
N ASP A 87 7.78 4.20 3.37
CA ASP A 87 6.68 4.91 4.02
C ASP A 87 5.51 4.00 4.41
N CYS A 88 5.04 4.15 5.66
CA CYS A 88 3.81 3.53 6.12
C CYS A 88 2.58 4.23 5.50
N LEU A 89 2.70 5.52 5.19
CA LEU A 89 1.71 6.34 4.50
C LEU A 89 2.45 7.49 3.81
N ALA A 90 2.17 7.70 2.52
CA ALA A 90 2.70 8.79 1.70
C ALA A 90 1.57 9.56 1.00
#